data_AF-A0A923WB69-F1
#
_entry.id   AF-A0A923WB69-F1
#
_cell.length_a   1.000
_cell.length_b   1.000
_cell.length_c   1.000
_cell.angle_alpha   90.00
_cell.angle_beta   90.00
_cell.angle_gamma   90.00
#
_symmetry.space_group_name_H-M   'P 1'
#
loop_
_entity.id
_entity.type
_entity.pdbx_description
1 polymer ?
#
loop_
_entity_poly.entity_id
_entity_poly.type
_entity_poly.pdbx_seq_one_letter_code
_entity_poly.pdbx_strand_id
1 'polypeptide(L)'
;GSLPHRKPRRSKAQPDTCLSPEQRAQNQRHAHHRVKVEHAIAGGKRLGAVAQVCRNKAPSFVDRLLALACGIWNWFIRQAPNRI
;
A
#
# COMPACT_ATOMS: atom_id res chain seq x y z
N GLY A 1 -5.24 12.32 -2.34
CA GLY A 1 -4.05 12.20 -3.22
C GLY A 1 -4.52 11.92 -4.63
N SER A 2 -3.92 12.54 -5.65
CA SER A 2 -4.33 12.30 -7.04
C SER A 2 -4.04 10.85 -7.44
N LEU A 3 -4.92 10.28 -8.26
CA LEU A 3 -4.70 8.97 -8.88
C LEU A 3 -3.47 9.03 -9.81
N PRO A 4 -2.75 7.90 -10.00
CA PRO A 4 -1.66 7.85 -10.97
C PRO A 4 -2.19 8.12 -12.38
N HIS A 5 -1.36 8.76 -13.20
CA HIS A 5 -1.67 9.04 -14.60
C HIS A 5 -1.92 7.74 -15.35
N ARG A 6 -3.10 7.61 -15.93
CA ARG A 6 -3.44 6.45 -16.76
C ARG A 6 -2.90 6.70 -18.17
N LYS A 7 -2.44 5.63 -18.83
CA LYS A 7 -2.11 5.71 -20.25
C LYS A 7 -3.37 6.15 -21.01
N PRO A 8 -3.24 7.11 -21.95
CA PRO A 8 -4.36 7.52 -22.78
C PRO A 8 -4.90 6.32 -23.59
N ARG A 9 -6.22 6.31 -23.80
CA ARG A 9 -6.87 5.25 -24.58
C ARG A 9 -6.46 5.37 -26.04
N ARG A 10 -6.00 4.27 -26.63
CA ARG A 10 -5.66 4.21 -28.06
C ARG A 10 -6.87 4.56 -28.92
N SER A 11 -6.69 5.43 -29.91
CA SER A 11 -7.74 5.81 -30.86
C SER A 11 -7.20 5.84 -32.29
N LYS A 12 -8.07 5.87 -33.32
CA LYS A 12 -7.65 6.02 -34.72
C LYS A 12 -6.88 7.34 -34.95
N ALA A 13 -7.23 8.40 -34.22
CA ALA A 13 -6.57 9.70 -34.31
C ALA A 13 -5.26 9.77 -33.50
N GLN A 14 -5.09 8.89 -32.51
CA GLN A 14 -3.90 8.83 -31.68
C GLN A 14 -3.49 7.36 -31.47
N PRO A 15 -2.82 6.76 -32.48
CA PRO A 15 -2.48 5.34 -32.49
C PRO A 15 -1.35 4.98 -31.52
N ASP A 16 -0.45 5.93 -31.24
CA ASP A 16 0.65 5.79 -30.29
C ASP A 16 0.33 6.51 -28.99
N THR A 17 -0.11 5.74 -27.98
CA THR A 17 -0.40 6.28 -26.66
C THR A 17 0.71 5.96 -25.67
N CYS A 18 1.42 7.00 -25.26
CA CYS A 18 2.47 6.94 -24.25
C CYS A 18 2.22 7.97 -23.16
N LEU A 19 2.60 7.62 -21.93
CA LEU A 19 2.76 8.62 -20.87
C LEU A 19 3.96 9.48 -21.19
N SER A 20 3.85 10.79 -20.97
CA SER A 20 4.98 11.71 -21.04
C SER A 20 6.06 11.32 -20.01
N PRO A 21 7.33 11.72 -20.22
CA PRO A 21 8.39 11.47 -19.25
C PRO A 21 8.04 11.97 -17.83
N GLU A 22 7.40 13.14 -17.74
CA GLU A 22 6.95 13.74 -16.48
C GLU A 22 5.86 12.91 -15.80
N GLN A 23 4.86 12.46 -16.57
CA GLN A 23 3.80 11.58 -16.05
C GLN A 23 4.35 10.25 -15.54
N ARG A 24 5.35 9.69 -16.25
CA ARG A 24 6.05 8.47 -15.81
C ARG A 24 6.82 8.71 -14.51
N ALA A 25 7.55 9.81 -14.41
CA ALA A 25 8.30 10.17 -13.20
C ALA A 25 7.36 10.36 -11.99
N GLN A 26 6.20 11.01 -12.20
CA GLN A 26 5.20 11.16 -11.14
C GLN A 26 4.60 9.82 -10.72
N ASN A 27 4.25 8.95 -11.68
CA ASN A 27 3.77 7.60 -11.38
C ASN A 27 4.81 6.77 -10.64
N GLN A 28 6.10 6.89 -10.98
CA GLN A 28 7.19 6.19 -10.31
C GLN A 28 7.32 6.64 -8.83
N ARG A 29 7.24 7.95 -8.56
CA ARG A 29 7.21 8.48 -7.18
C ARG A 29 6.02 7.94 -6.39
N HIS A 30 4.83 7.90 -7.01
CA HIS A 30 3.64 7.30 -6.39
C HIS A 30 3.82 5.80 -6.11
N ALA A 31 4.38 5.04 -7.05
CA ALA A 31 4.62 3.61 -6.90
C ALA A 31 5.63 3.33 -5.77
N HIS A 32 6.73 4.06 -5.71
CA HIS A 32 7.73 3.93 -4.63
C HIS A 32 7.13 4.15 -3.24
N HIS A 33 6.22 5.13 -3.10
CA HIS A 33 5.50 5.32 -1.84
C HIS A 33 4.54 4.15 -1.54
N ARG A 34 3.80 3.67 -2.55
CA ARG A 34 2.87 2.55 -2.38
C ARG A 34 3.56 1.27 -1.94
N VAL A 35 4.71 0.92 -2.53
CA VAL A 35 5.46 -0.28 -2.14
C VAL A 35 5.79 -0.29 -0.65
N LYS A 36 6.23 0.87 -0.11
CA LYS A 36 6.50 1.01 1.33
C LYS A 36 5.25 0.81 2.18
N VAL A 37 4.13 1.41 1.79
CA VAL A 37 2.85 1.28 2.49
C VAL A 37 2.33 -0.16 2.43
N GLU A 38 2.36 -0.79 1.26
CA GLU A 38 1.93 -2.17 1.05
C GLU A 38 2.79 -3.15 1.86
N HIS A 39 4.11 -2.95 1.92
CA HIS A 39 5.00 -3.74 2.79
C HIS A 39 4.71 -3.54 4.28
N ALA A 40 4.45 -2.31 4.72
CA ALA A 40 4.08 -2.05 6.11
C ALA A 40 2.74 -2.75 6.47
N ILE A 41 1.73 -2.67 5.59
CA ILE A 41 0.44 -3.33 5.80
C ILE A 41 0.58 -4.86 5.77
N ALA A 42 1.35 -5.40 4.82
CA ALA A 42 1.57 -6.83 4.69
C ALA A 42 2.31 -7.41 5.92
N GLY A 43 3.27 -6.68 6.47
CA GLY A 43 4.01 -7.13 7.65
C GLY A 43 3.14 -7.21 8.91
N GLY A 44 2.17 -6.32 9.09
CA GLY A 44 1.18 -6.41 10.17
C GLY A 44 0.40 -7.73 10.18
N LYS A 45 0.22 -8.36 9.02
CA LYS A 45 -0.45 -9.67 8.89
C LYS A 45 0.38 -10.84 9.44
N ARG A 46 1.69 -10.66 9.68
CA ARG A 46 2.53 -11.68 10.34
C ARG A 46 2.22 -11.83 11.82
N LEU A 47 1.58 -10.82 12.42
CA LEU A 47 1.16 -10.89 13.82
C LEU A 47 0.02 -11.90 13.95
N GLY A 48 0.16 -12.87 14.86
CA GLY A 48 -0.83 -13.94 15.05
C GLY A 48 -2.25 -13.43 15.28
N ALA A 49 -2.39 -12.28 15.93
CA ALA A 49 -3.68 -11.64 16.17
C ALA A 49 -4.42 -11.24 14.87
N VAL A 50 -3.70 -10.95 13.78
CA VAL A 50 -4.27 -10.66 12.45
C VAL A 50 -4.33 -11.92 11.58
N ALA A 51 -3.34 -12.81 11.71
CA ALA A 51 -3.24 -14.03 10.88
C ALA A 51 -4.33 -15.06 11.21
N GLN A 52 -4.82 -15.08 12.45
CA GLN A 52 -5.82 -16.04 12.90
C GLN A 52 -7.25 -15.57 12.64
N VAL A 53 -8.17 -16.52 12.54
CA VAL A 53 -9.61 -16.24 12.39
C VAL A 53 -10.15 -15.52 13.63
N CYS A 54 -10.51 -14.26 13.47
CA CYS A 54 -11.18 -13.49 14.50
C CYS A 54 -12.65 -13.93 14.61
N ARG A 55 -13.03 -14.47 15.79
CA ARG A 55 -14.42 -14.87 16.09
C ARG A 55 -15.22 -13.78 16.83
N ASN A 56 -14.55 -12.71 17.25
CA ASN A 56 -15.20 -11.59 17.91
C ASN A 56 -16.10 -10.84 16.91
N LYS A 57 -17.37 -10.65 17.28
CA LYS A 57 -18.39 -9.97 16.46
C LYS A 57 -18.66 -8.53 16.91
N ALA A 58 -17.94 -8.04 17.92
CA ALA A 58 -18.10 -6.68 18.39
C ALA A 58 -17.83 -5.67 17.26
N PRO A 59 -18.66 -4.63 17.12
CA PRO A 59 -18.52 -3.66 16.05
C PRO A 59 -17.16 -2.95 16.11
N SER A 60 -16.54 -2.79 14.94
CA SER A 60 -15.24 -2.14 14.76
C SER A 60 -14.06 -2.80 15.51
N PHE A 61 -14.24 -4.02 16.07
CA PHE A 61 -13.16 -4.72 16.75
C PHE A 61 -12.03 -5.07 15.79
N VAL A 62 -12.37 -5.61 14.62
CA VAL A 62 -11.39 -5.99 13.59
C VAL A 62 -10.61 -4.77 13.11
N ASP A 63 -11.27 -3.63 12.91
CA ASP A 63 -10.61 -2.39 12.49
C ASP A 63 -9.62 -1.89 13.54
N ARG A 64 -10.03 -1.86 14.82
CA ARG A 64 -9.14 -1.50 15.94
C ARG A 64 -7.96 -2.45 16.07
N LEU A 65 -8.21 -3.75 15.94
CA LEU A 65 -7.17 -4.77 15.99
C LEU A 65 -6.14 -4.56 14.87
N LEU A 66 -6.61 -4.31 13.64
CA LEU A 66 -5.74 -4.07 12.50
C LEU A 66 -4.95 -2.77 12.66
N ALA A 67 -5.58 -1.70 13.17
CA ALA A 67 -4.88 -0.43 13.45
C ALA A 67 -3.76 -0.61 14.48
N LEU A 68 -4.01 -1.36 15.55
CA LEU A 68 -3.00 -1.69 16.56
C LEU A 68 -1.88 -2.54 15.97
N ALA A 69 -2.21 -3.57 15.18
CA ALA A 69 -1.24 -4.42 14.52
C ALA A 69 -0.32 -3.63 13.57
N CYS A 70 -0.88 -2.71 12.78
CA CYS A 70 -0.12 -1.79 11.94
C CYS A 70 0.79 -0.87 12.77
N GLY A 71 0.30 -0.36 13.90
CA GLY A 71 1.10 0.46 14.83
C GLY A 71 2.31 -0.31 15.39
N ILE A 72 2.10 -1.54 15.86
CA ILE A 72 3.14 -2.42 16.38
C ILE A 72 4.18 -2.71 15.29
N TRP A 73 3.75 -3.05 14.08
CA TRP A 73 4.66 -3.33 12.97
C TRP A 73 5.46 -2.10 12.55
N ASN A 74 4.83 -0.92 12.46
CA ASN A 74 5.52 0.32 12.14
C ASN A 74 6.55 0.69 13.20
N TRP A 75 6.25 0.47 14.49
CA TRP A 75 7.21 0.65 15.56
C TRP A 75 8.37 -0.34 15.42
N PHE A 76 8.10 -1.62 15.14
CA PHE A 76 9.13 -2.64 14.92
C PHE A 76 10.08 -2.28 13.76
N ILE A 77 9.55 -1.85 12.60
CA ILE A 77 10.37 -1.40 11.46
C ILE A 77 11.29 -0.25 11.88
N ARG A 78 10.79 0.71 12.67
CA ARG A 78 11.58 1.85 13.14
C ARG A 78 12.72 1.42 14.08
N GLN A 79 12.48 0.44 14.94
CA GLN A 79 13.48 -0.06 15.89
C GLN A 79 14.53 -0.97 15.23
N ALA A 80 14.18 -1.66 14.14
CA ALA A 80 15.05 -2.63 13.48
C ALA A 80 15.04 -2.49 11.95
N PRO A 81 15.48 -1.35 11.39
CA PRO A 81 15.40 -1.09 9.95
C PRO A 81 16.23 -2.06 9.10
N ASN A 82 17.23 -2.75 9.70
CA ASN A 82 18.11 -3.70 9.02
C ASN A 82 17.66 -5.17 9.10
N ARG A 83 16.48 -5.47 9.67
CA ARG A 83 15.98 -6.85 9.86
C ARG A 83 14.88 -7.27 8.89
N ILE A 84 14.64 -6.49 7.84
CA ILE A 84 13.50 -6.66 6.92
C ILE A 84 13.99 -6.58 5.49
#